data_AF-A0A9R1V781-F1
#
_entry.id   AF-A0A9R1V781-F1
#
_cell.length_a   1.000
_cell.length_b   1.000
_cell.length_c   1.000
_cell.angle_alpha   90.00
_cell.angle_beta   90.00
_cell.angle_gamma   90.00
#
_symmetry.space_group_name_H-M   'P 1'
#
loop_
_entity.id
_entity.type
_entity.pdbx_description
1 polymer ?
#
loop_
_entity_poly.entity_id
_entity_poly.type
_entity_poly.pdbx_seq_one_letter_code
_entity_poly.pdbx_strand_id
1 'polypeptide(L)'
;MAEETLNTAAQSAAHAEVAVVSDVPEAEKVETCAKDAVLPEPVKDAVVEDEKEKVAASTSFKEESNIVGELPDPQKKALDELKHLVQEALNKHELTAPPPPVKEEKPVEEKPSSVVEEEAKPCEDPAVPTPVAEPVVECKEEEKVTPPAAEPSEPVKEVTEVIVKTESCIDEDGAKKIEAIQETIVAVTMPAEPPKTEETEQPPCAAEEIPISPEEVSIWGIPLLADERSDVILLKFLRARDFKVKEAFTMLKSVVAWRKEFGIESLLDEDLGTEQEKVVYMHGVDKDGHPVCYNAYGEYQNKELYQATFSDEEKRKNFLRWRIQFLEKSIRKLDFSPDGISTIVQIIDLKFSPSPFKKELRQVLQLLQDNYPEFVAKQVFINVPWWYLAFYKMINPFFTQRTKSKFVFAGPSKTSETLFKYIAPELVPVQYGGLSRDGEQEFTAGDSITEEIIKPSCEHTIELQAPEACTLIWEARVVGGEVSYGAEFVPSAEDGYTVIVQKSRKVTESSDGSVICGKFKCGEAGKVVLTFFNQTSKKKKVLYRFKSE
;
A
#
# COMPACT_ATOMS: atom_id res chain seq x y z
N MET A 1 -11.37 17.78 75.63
CA MET A 1 -10.90 18.11 74.26
C MET A 1 -11.39 17.00 73.32
N ALA A 2 -12.70 16.70 73.23
CA ALA A 2 -13.88 17.56 72.99
C ALA A 2 -13.90 18.08 71.53
N GLU A 3 -14.94 17.91 70.72
CA GLU A 3 -16.26 17.21 70.81
C GLU A 3 -16.53 16.55 69.42
N GLU A 4 -17.20 15.40 69.24
CA GLU A 4 -18.65 15.08 69.39
C GLU A 4 -19.59 16.02 68.58
N THR A 5 -20.66 15.59 67.88
CA THR A 5 -21.37 14.29 67.71
C THR A 5 -22.10 14.33 66.34
N LEU A 6 -22.14 13.31 65.48
CA LEU A 6 -23.03 12.13 65.48
C LEU A 6 -24.50 12.37 65.88
N ASN A 7 -25.47 12.16 64.97
CA ASN A 7 -26.68 11.37 65.31
C ASN A 7 -27.48 10.87 64.10
N THR A 8 -28.47 9.99 64.33
CA THR A 8 -29.31 9.35 63.30
C THR A 8 -30.71 8.98 63.84
N ALA A 9 -31.68 8.83 62.93
CA ALA A 9 -32.98 8.15 63.09
C ALA A 9 -34.10 8.79 63.95
N ALA A 10 -35.31 8.81 63.37
CA ALA A 10 -36.57 8.44 64.02
C ALA A 10 -37.60 8.03 62.94
N GLN A 11 -38.55 7.14 63.27
CA GLN A 11 -39.63 6.67 62.38
C GLN A 11 -40.99 7.25 62.81
N SER A 12 -41.94 7.33 61.88
CA SER A 12 -43.38 7.28 62.18
C SER A 12 -44.17 6.87 60.93
N ALA A 13 -45.32 6.21 61.09
CA ALA A 13 -46.15 5.71 60.00
C ALA A 13 -47.64 5.65 60.39
N ALA A 14 -48.54 5.95 59.45
CA ALA A 14 -49.96 5.55 59.46
C ALA A 14 -50.68 5.92 58.13
N HIS A 15 -51.45 4.96 57.58
CA HIS A 15 -52.76 5.04 56.89
C HIS A 15 -53.18 6.23 55.96
N ALA A 16 -54.23 6.12 55.13
CA ALA A 16 -54.74 5.09 54.20
C ALA A 16 -56.14 5.52 53.66
N GLU A 17 -56.32 5.62 52.34
CA GLU A 17 -57.56 5.54 51.51
C GLU A 17 -57.14 6.02 50.10
N VAL A 18 -57.38 5.35 48.95
CA VAL A 18 -58.56 4.69 48.35
C VAL A 18 -59.54 5.66 47.68
N ALA A 19 -59.42 5.76 46.35
CA ALA A 19 -60.48 6.13 45.42
C ALA A 19 -60.27 5.38 44.08
N VAL A 20 -61.34 4.86 43.50
CA VAL A 20 -61.38 4.05 42.25
C VAL A 20 -62.50 4.63 41.34
N VAL A 21 -62.69 4.09 40.12
CA VAL A 21 -63.55 4.53 38.98
C VAL A 21 -62.69 5.28 37.94
N SER A 22 -62.35 4.74 36.76
CA SER A 22 -63.15 4.17 35.64
C SER A 22 -63.92 5.25 34.86
N ASP A 23 -64.20 5.17 33.55
CA ASP A 23 -64.20 4.03 32.62
C ASP A 23 -63.66 4.36 31.22
N VAL A 24 -63.54 3.33 30.37
CA VAL A 24 -63.30 3.42 28.91
C VAL A 24 -64.63 3.31 28.16
N PRO A 25 -64.78 3.97 27.00
CA PRO A 25 -65.52 3.37 25.89
C PRO A 25 -64.70 3.32 24.58
N GLU A 26 -65.10 2.43 23.68
CA GLU A 26 -64.35 2.02 22.48
C GLU A 26 -65.05 2.46 21.18
N ALA A 27 -64.23 2.68 20.13
CA ALA A 27 -64.48 2.74 18.68
C ALA A 27 -65.88 3.04 18.09
N GLU A 28 -65.90 3.90 17.06
CA GLU A 28 -66.60 3.59 15.80
C GLU A 28 -65.93 4.23 14.57
N LYS A 29 -66.25 3.76 13.36
CA LYS A 29 -65.75 4.25 12.06
C LYS A 29 -66.86 4.93 11.26
N VAL A 30 -66.57 6.08 10.63
CA VAL A 30 -67.34 6.62 9.50
C VAL A 30 -66.38 7.20 8.44
N GLU A 31 -66.81 7.24 7.18
CA GLU A 31 -66.01 7.53 5.99
C GLU A 31 -66.63 8.65 5.13
N THR A 32 -65.87 9.20 4.16
CA THR A 32 -66.26 9.96 2.94
C THR A 32 -66.22 11.52 2.90
N CYS A 33 -65.77 12.01 1.73
CA CYS A 33 -66.15 13.25 1.00
C CYS A 33 -65.74 14.68 1.46
N ALA A 34 -64.46 15.01 1.25
CA ALA A 34 -63.93 15.96 0.23
C ALA A 34 -64.53 17.38 -0.03
N LYS A 35 -63.61 18.26 -0.51
CA LYS A 35 -63.72 19.66 -1.06
C LYS A 35 -63.34 20.80 -0.09
N ASP A 36 -62.67 21.88 -0.51
CA ASP A 36 -61.87 22.17 -1.72
C ASP A 36 -60.86 23.31 -1.39
N ALA A 37 -59.57 23.13 -1.68
CA ALA A 37 -58.55 24.21 -1.64
C ALA A 37 -57.28 23.78 -2.43
N VAL A 38 -56.69 24.70 -3.22
CA VAL A 38 -55.60 24.37 -4.17
C VAL A 38 -54.34 25.19 -3.90
N LEU A 39 -53.24 24.48 -3.60
CA LEU A 39 -51.80 24.66 -3.91
C LEU A 39 -51.23 26.07 -4.22
N PRO A 40 -49.96 26.32 -3.79
CA PRO A 40 -48.82 25.92 -4.63
C PRO A 40 -47.96 24.76 -4.09
N GLU A 41 -47.12 24.18 -4.96
CA GLU A 41 -46.22 23.04 -4.67
C GLU A 41 -44.95 23.45 -3.88
N PRO A 42 -44.46 22.63 -2.92
CA PRO A 42 -43.04 22.47 -2.67
C PRO A 42 -42.40 21.57 -3.74
N VAL A 43 -41.14 21.82 -4.10
CA VAL A 43 -40.46 21.07 -5.18
C VAL A 43 -40.19 19.63 -4.77
N LYS A 44 -40.42 18.71 -5.71
CA LYS A 44 -40.42 17.25 -5.57
C LYS A 44 -39.10 16.71 -5.04
N ASP A 45 -39.18 15.66 -4.21
CA ASP A 45 -38.06 14.83 -3.81
C ASP A 45 -37.27 14.35 -5.03
N ALA A 46 -36.04 14.83 -5.17
CA ALA A 46 -35.06 14.17 -6.01
C ALA A 46 -34.67 12.87 -5.31
N VAL A 47 -35.34 11.78 -5.68
CA VAL A 47 -34.91 10.41 -5.37
C VAL A 47 -33.49 10.27 -5.90
N VAL A 48 -32.50 10.37 -5.01
CA VAL A 48 -31.17 9.85 -5.27
C VAL A 48 -31.36 8.35 -5.30
N GLU A 49 -31.56 7.81 -6.50
CA GLU A 49 -31.56 6.37 -6.70
C GLU A 49 -30.25 5.81 -6.13
N ASP A 50 -30.34 4.62 -5.54
CA ASP A 50 -29.18 3.84 -5.16
C ASP A 50 -28.49 3.42 -6.46
N GLU A 51 -27.67 4.32 -7.03
CA GLU A 51 -26.70 4.01 -8.08
C GLU A 51 -25.81 2.92 -7.50
N LYS A 52 -26.24 1.68 -7.74
CA LYS A 52 -25.49 0.47 -7.42
C LYS A 52 -24.12 0.64 -8.04
N GLU A 53 -23.16 1.01 -7.20
CA GLU A 53 -21.80 1.25 -7.61
C GLU A 53 -21.28 -0.07 -8.18
N LYS A 54 -21.41 -0.19 -9.50
CA LYS A 54 -20.69 -1.18 -10.30
C LYS A 54 -19.24 -0.74 -10.26
N VAL A 55 -18.60 -1.01 -9.11
CA VAL A 55 -17.24 -1.52 -9.07
C VAL A 55 -17.17 -2.51 -10.21
N ALA A 56 -16.54 -2.10 -11.31
CA ALA A 56 -16.56 -2.88 -12.53
C ALA A 56 -16.06 -4.29 -12.16
N ALA A 57 -16.80 -5.31 -12.59
CA ALA A 57 -16.40 -6.69 -12.37
C ALA A 57 -15.12 -6.90 -13.19
N SER A 58 -13.98 -6.60 -12.56
CA SER A 58 -12.66 -6.71 -13.17
C SER A 58 -12.53 -8.13 -13.67
N THR A 59 -12.35 -8.30 -14.97
CA THR A 59 -12.12 -9.61 -15.59
C THR A 59 -10.89 -10.19 -14.90
N SER A 60 -11.12 -11.18 -14.04
CA SER A 60 -10.13 -11.61 -13.05
C SER A 60 -8.83 -11.96 -13.76
N PHE A 61 -7.79 -11.16 -13.51
CA PHE A 61 -6.45 -11.44 -14.02
C PHE A 61 -6.05 -12.84 -13.52
N LYS A 62 -6.08 -13.80 -14.44
CA LYS A 62 -5.52 -15.14 -14.24
C LYS A 62 -4.04 -15.04 -14.61
N GLU A 63 -3.18 -15.50 -13.72
CA GLU A 63 -1.74 -15.53 -14.01
C GLU A 63 -1.44 -16.47 -15.19
N GLU A 64 -0.42 -16.11 -15.96
CA GLU A 64 0.05 -16.88 -17.11
C GLU A 64 0.91 -18.05 -16.63
N SER A 65 0.66 -19.26 -17.14
CA SER A 65 1.47 -20.44 -16.80
C SER A 65 2.95 -20.23 -17.11
N ASN A 66 3.82 -20.70 -16.22
CA ASN A 66 5.27 -20.72 -16.44
C ASN A 66 5.75 -22.06 -17.02
N ILE A 67 4.86 -23.05 -17.16
CA ILE A 67 5.15 -24.37 -17.73
C ILE A 67 5.36 -24.20 -19.25
N VAL A 68 6.60 -24.35 -19.71
CA VAL A 68 6.99 -24.10 -21.11
C VAL A 68 6.14 -24.90 -22.11
N GLY A 69 5.73 -26.12 -21.76
CA GLY A 69 4.85 -26.94 -22.60
C GLY A 69 3.48 -26.31 -22.89
N GLU A 70 2.91 -25.57 -21.93
CA GLU A 70 1.58 -24.95 -22.03
C GLU A 70 1.58 -23.61 -22.79
N LEU A 71 2.75 -22.99 -22.98
CA LEU A 71 2.87 -21.71 -23.66
C LEU A 71 2.44 -21.80 -25.14
N PRO A 72 1.80 -20.76 -25.71
CA PRO A 72 1.62 -20.62 -27.15
C PRO A 72 2.95 -20.64 -27.91
N ASP A 73 3.00 -21.22 -29.10
CA ASP A 73 4.23 -21.38 -29.88
C ASP A 73 5.01 -20.07 -30.14
N PRO A 74 4.38 -18.90 -30.36
CA PRO A 74 5.10 -17.62 -30.42
C PRO A 74 5.84 -17.26 -29.13
N GLN A 75 5.30 -17.62 -27.97
CA GLN A 75 5.92 -17.38 -26.65
C GLN A 75 7.05 -18.37 -26.39
N LYS A 76 6.89 -19.66 -26.75
CA LYS A 76 7.96 -20.66 -26.74
C LYS A 76 9.16 -20.19 -27.56
N LYS A 77 8.92 -19.81 -28.83
CA LYS A 77 9.98 -19.28 -29.71
C LYS A 77 10.66 -18.03 -29.15
N ALA A 78 9.90 -17.12 -28.52
CA ALA A 78 10.48 -15.92 -27.90
C ALA A 78 11.34 -16.25 -26.66
N LEU A 79 10.99 -17.29 -25.90
CA LEU A 79 11.83 -17.83 -24.83
C LEU A 79 13.11 -18.45 -25.38
N ASP A 80 13.03 -19.29 -26.41
CA ASP A 80 14.19 -19.92 -27.04
C ASP A 80 15.16 -18.89 -27.66
N GLU A 81 14.63 -17.86 -28.33
CA GLU A 81 15.43 -16.74 -28.88
C GLU A 81 16.09 -15.92 -27.75
N LEU A 82 15.40 -15.69 -26.63
CA LEU A 82 15.98 -15.02 -25.47
C LEU A 82 17.08 -15.87 -24.81
N LYS A 83 16.87 -17.19 -24.65
CA LYS A 83 17.89 -18.13 -24.14
C LYS A 83 19.17 -18.08 -24.99
N HIS A 84 19.04 -18.05 -26.32
CA HIS A 84 20.17 -17.94 -27.23
C HIS A 84 20.98 -16.65 -26.99
N LEU A 85 20.30 -15.50 -26.90
CA LEU A 85 20.96 -14.21 -26.64
C LEU A 85 21.63 -14.15 -25.26
N VAL A 86 21.02 -14.78 -24.24
CA VAL A 86 21.63 -14.92 -22.91
C VAL A 86 22.89 -15.79 -23.00
N GLN A 87 22.83 -16.96 -23.64
CA GLN A 87 23.99 -17.84 -23.79
C GLN A 87 25.14 -17.16 -24.55
N GLU A 88 24.84 -16.46 -25.65
CA GLU A 88 25.84 -15.69 -26.39
C GLU A 88 26.49 -14.59 -25.54
N ALA A 89 25.76 -14.00 -24.59
CA ALA A 89 26.29 -12.96 -23.72
C ALA A 89 27.09 -13.52 -22.53
N LEU A 90 26.67 -14.63 -21.93
CA LEU A 90 27.46 -15.34 -20.91
C LEU A 90 28.80 -15.79 -21.50
N ASN A 91 28.79 -16.32 -22.73
CA ASN A 91 30.00 -16.74 -23.46
C ASN A 91 30.96 -15.58 -23.81
N LYS A 92 30.51 -14.32 -23.72
CA LYS A 92 31.29 -13.10 -24.02
C LYS A 92 31.56 -12.22 -22.79
N HIS A 93 31.12 -12.65 -21.60
CA HIS A 93 31.10 -11.83 -20.37
C HIS A 93 30.40 -10.48 -20.55
N GLU A 94 29.38 -10.47 -21.40
CA GLU A 94 28.65 -9.28 -21.81
C GLU A 94 27.51 -8.93 -20.84
N LEU A 95 27.14 -9.81 -19.90
CA LEU A 95 25.98 -9.62 -19.04
C LEU A 95 26.27 -8.77 -17.80
N THR A 96 27.47 -8.88 -17.21
CA THR A 96 27.90 -7.97 -16.13
C THR A 96 28.87 -6.86 -16.58
N ALA A 97 29.06 -6.68 -17.90
CA ALA A 97 29.75 -5.54 -18.47
C ALA A 97 28.97 -4.23 -18.22
N PRO A 98 29.64 -3.09 -17.92
CA PRO A 98 28.95 -1.81 -17.73
C PRO A 98 28.14 -1.41 -18.96
N PRO A 99 26.96 -0.78 -18.80
CA PRO A 99 26.22 -0.25 -19.93
C PRO A 99 27.08 0.78 -20.69
N PRO A 100 27.08 0.77 -22.03
CA PRO A 100 27.83 1.76 -22.79
C PRO A 100 27.30 3.16 -22.47
N PRO A 101 28.18 4.17 -22.33
CA PRO A 101 27.76 5.52 -21.92
C PRO A 101 26.73 6.06 -22.92
N VAL A 102 25.57 6.46 -22.39
CA VAL A 102 24.51 7.08 -23.17
C VAL A 102 25.07 8.32 -23.83
N LYS A 103 25.13 8.33 -25.17
CA LYS A 103 25.46 9.54 -25.91
C LYS A 103 24.32 10.53 -25.71
N GLU A 104 24.62 11.67 -25.11
CA GLU A 104 23.70 12.81 -25.07
C GLU A 104 23.36 13.21 -26.50
N GLU A 105 22.13 12.94 -26.94
CA GLU A 105 21.62 13.50 -28.18
C GLU A 105 21.46 15.02 -27.98
N LYS A 106 22.15 15.80 -28.83
CA LYS A 106 22.11 17.26 -28.75
C LYS A 106 20.67 17.74 -28.97
N PRO A 107 20.21 18.80 -28.28
CA PRO A 107 18.93 19.42 -28.56
C PRO A 107 18.82 19.80 -30.04
N VAL A 108 17.75 19.36 -30.69
CA VAL A 108 17.42 19.78 -32.06
C VAL A 108 16.87 21.21 -31.98
N GLU A 109 17.47 22.15 -32.73
CA GLU A 109 16.88 23.47 -32.93
C GLU A 109 15.55 23.32 -33.71
N GLU A 110 14.42 23.63 -33.09
CA GLU A 110 13.22 24.00 -33.85
C GLU A 110 13.41 25.43 -34.40
N LYS A 111 13.10 25.62 -35.69
CA LYS A 111 13.03 26.95 -36.33
C LYS A 111 11.65 27.16 -36.97
N PRO A 112 11.10 28.40 -36.93
CA PRO A 112 9.66 28.60 -36.98
C PRO A 112 9.09 28.87 -38.38
N SER A 113 7.83 28.49 -38.56
CA SER A 113 6.90 28.99 -39.59
C SER A 113 5.47 28.70 -39.16
N SER A 114 4.47 29.57 -39.33
CA SER A 114 4.47 30.97 -39.79
C SER A 114 3.11 31.60 -39.41
N VAL A 115 3.07 32.90 -39.10
CA VAL A 115 1.84 33.64 -38.77
C VAL A 115 1.04 33.97 -40.04
N VAL A 116 -0.30 33.95 -39.93
CA VAL A 116 -1.20 34.71 -40.82
C VAL A 116 -2.28 35.38 -39.97
N GLU A 117 -2.45 36.69 -40.19
CA GLU A 117 -3.42 37.64 -39.62
C GLU A 117 -4.86 37.37 -40.14
N GLU A 118 -5.97 38.04 -39.78
CA GLU A 118 -6.42 38.98 -38.72
C GLU A 118 -7.94 38.67 -38.51
N GLU A 119 -8.80 39.27 -37.66
CA GLU A 119 -9.13 40.67 -37.35
C GLU A 119 -9.77 40.77 -35.93
N ALA A 120 -10.14 41.97 -35.46
CA ALA A 120 -10.59 42.20 -34.07
C ALA A 120 -11.74 43.23 -33.89
N LYS A 121 -12.32 43.23 -32.66
CA LYS A 121 -13.23 44.19 -31.98
C LYS A 121 -14.73 43.81 -31.90
N PRO A 122 -15.51 44.36 -30.93
CA PRO A 122 -15.12 45.03 -29.66
C PRO A 122 -15.77 44.38 -28.41
N CYS A 123 -15.50 44.94 -27.23
CA CYS A 123 -16.00 44.49 -25.92
C CYS A 123 -17.45 44.91 -25.62
N GLU A 124 -18.16 44.10 -24.82
CA GLU A 124 -19.06 44.59 -23.76
C GLU A 124 -18.94 43.67 -22.52
N ASP A 125 -19.16 44.25 -21.34
CA ASP A 125 -19.13 43.62 -20.01
C ASP A 125 -20.58 43.53 -19.49
N PRO A 126 -20.98 42.51 -18.72
CA PRO A 126 -21.80 42.87 -17.56
C PRO A 126 -21.63 42.02 -16.28
N ALA A 127 -21.42 42.76 -15.19
CA ALA A 127 -22.11 42.65 -13.90
C ALA A 127 -21.91 41.41 -12.99
N VAL A 128 -21.19 41.66 -11.89
CA VAL A 128 -21.25 40.88 -10.64
C VAL A 128 -22.42 41.37 -9.76
N PRO A 129 -23.24 40.48 -9.14
CA PRO A 129 -24.12 40.84 -8.03
C PRO A 129 -23.43 40.69 -6.66
N THR A 130 -23.64 41.65 -5.77
CA THR A 130 -23.09 41.68 -4.39
C THR A 130 -23.93 40.88 -3.37
N PRO A 131 -23.34 40.46 -2.24
CA PRO A 131 -24.06 39.80 -1.14
C PRO A 131 -24.80 40.81 -0.22
N VAL A 132 -25.68 40.29 0.64
CA VAL A 132 -26.47 41.03 1.64
C VAL A 132 -26.21 40.47 3.05
N ALA A 133 -26.31 41.31 4.08
CA ALA A 133 -26.00 41.04 5.49
C ALA A 133 -27.22 41.40 6.40
N GLU A 134 -27.26 41.15 7.72
CA GLU A 134 -26.23 40.68 8.68
C GLU A 134 -26.92 39.71 9.72
N PRO A 135 -26.96 39.82 11.07
CA PRO A 135 -26.27 40.65 12.08
C PRO A 135 -25.45 39.89 13.15
N VAL A 136 -24.22 40.38 13.37
CA VAL A 136 -23.51 40.62 14.65
C VAL A 136 -24.06 40.03 15.97
N VAL A 137 -23.16 39.38 16.74
CA VAL A 137 -22.91 39.69 18.16
C VAL A 137 -21.40 39.78 18.40
N GLU A 138 -20.96 40.74 19.20
CA GLU A 138 -19.56 41.12 19.44
C GLU A 138 -19.06 40.66 20.83
N CYS A 139 -17.75 40.38 20.98
CA CYS A 139 -17.00 40.67 22.20
C CYS A 139 -15.48 40.75 21.94
N LYS A 140 -14.77 41.63 22.64
CA LYS A 140 -13.31 41.88 22.51
C LYS A 140 -12.59 41.62 23.84
N GLU A 141 -11.28 41.40 23.78
CA GLU A 141 -10.32 42.03 24.71
C GLU A 141 -8.91 42.09 24.11
N GLU A 142 -8.05 42.98 24.63
CA GLU A 142 -6.69 43.28 24.13
C GLU A 142 -5.67 43.12 25.28
N GLU A 143 -4.43 42.67 25.00
CA GLU A 143 -3.22 43.34 25.56
C GLU A 143 -1.89 42.92 24.86
N LYS A 144 -0.73 43.31 25.43
CA LYS A 144 0.37 43.93 24.64
C LYS A 144 1.82 43.63 25.10
N VAL A 145 2.59 43.01 24.18
CA VAL A 145 4.03 43.22 23.84
C VAL A 145 5.09 43.48 24.95
N THR A 146 6.12 42.63 25.04
CA THR A 146 7.59 42.97 25.00
C THR A 146 8.48 41.70 25.12
N PRO A 147 9.71 41.68 24.55
CA PRO A 147 10.96 41.84 25.33
C PRO A 147 11.99 42.82 24.69
N PRO A 148 13.16 43.10 25.33
CA PRO A 148 14.05 44.25 25.01
C PRO A 148 15.31 43.90 24.18
N ALA A 149 16.29 44.83 24.12
CA ALA A 149 17.41 44.86 23.18
C ALA A 149 18.81 45.07 23.82
N ALA A 150 19.84 45.05 22.96
CA ALA A 150 21.22 45.57 23.09
C ALA A 150 22.39 44.62 23.46
N GLU A 151 23.55 44.98 22.91
CA GLU A 151 24.89 44.34 22.86
C GLU A 151 25.80 44.80 24.06
N PRO A 152 27.15 44.59 24.16
CA PRO A 152 28.13 44.03 23.18
C PRO A 152 29.30 43.17 23.69
N SER A 153 30.10 42.58 22.78
CA SER A 153 31.57 42.81 22.62
C SER A 153 32.27 41.83 21.64
N GLU A 154 33.41 42.30 21.09
CA GLU A 154 34.26 41.72 20.01
C GLU A 154 35.48 40.92 20.57
N PRO A 155 36.43 40.27 19.78
CA PRO A 155 36.86 40.61 18.40
C PRO A 155 37.25 39.50 17.38
N VAL A 156 36.94 39.78 16.10
CA VAL A 156 37.79 39.74 14.87
C VAL A 156 38.60 38.48 14.47
N LYS A 157 38.33 37.96 13.24
CA LYS A 157 39.36 37.79 12.17
C LYS A 157 38.80 37.58 10.74
N GLU A 158 39.36 38.36 9.81
CA GLU A 158 39.27 38.41 8.32
C GLU A 158 39.40 37.05 7.57
N VAL A 159 39.11 36.87 6.26
CA VAL A 159 39.26 37.77 5.07
C VAL A 159 38.14 37.59 4.01
N THR A 160 37.89 38.66 3.24
CA THR A 160 36.94 38.93 2.13
C THR A 160 36.51 37.84 1.13
N GLU A 161 35.25 37.95 0.68
CA GLU A 161 34.82 37.79 -0.74
C GLU A 161 34.54 39.18 -1.38
N VAL A 162 34.43 39.27 -2.72
CA VAL A 162 34.03 40.49 -3.45
C VAL A 162 33.04 40.16 -4.57
N ILE A 163 31.91 40.88 -4.62
CA ILE A 163 30.89 40.82 -5.68
C ILE A 163 30.81 42.18 -6.38
N VAL A 164 30.63 42.21 -7.71
CA VAL A 164 30.34 43.43 -8.48
C VAL A 164 29.22 43.19 -9.50
N LYS A 165 28.20 44.05 -9.46
CA LYS A 165 27.29 44.45 -10.57
C LYS A 165 27.64 45.93 -10.92
N THR A 166 27.21 46.58 -12.01
CA THR A 166 25.84 46.63 -12.59
C THR A 166 25.86 47.27 -14.00
N GLU A 167 24.88 46.90 -14.84
CA GLU A 167 24.24 47.59 -16.00
C GLU A 167 24.93 48.72 -16.83
N SER A 168 24.81 48.63 -18.16
CA SER A 168 24.23 49.67 -19.06
C SER A 168 24.11 49.15 -20.52
N CYS A 169 23.57 49.94 -21.46
CA CYS A 169 22.91 49.44 -22.69
C CYS A 169 23.29 50.23 -23.99
N ILE A 170 23.03 49.64 -25.18
CA ILE A 170 22.74 50.32 -26.48
C ILE A 170 24.01 50.95 -27.18
N ASP A 171 24.27 50.93 -28.51
CA ASP A 171 23.43 50.69 -29.72
C ASP A 171 24.15 50.04 -30.95
N GLU A 172 23.35 49.80 -32.03
CA GLU A 172 23.53 49.50 -33.47
C GLU A 172 24.87 49.20 -34.26
N ASP A 173 24.65 48.45 -35.36
CA ASP A 173 25.32 48.41 -36.70
C ASP A 173 26.71 47.70 -36.92
N GLY A 174 27.01 47.33 -38.19
CA GLY A 174 28.38 47.03 -38.67
C GLY A 174 28.67 45.60 -39.18
N ALA A 175 28.26 45.26 -40.40
CA ALA A 175 28.42 43.93 -41.02
C ALA A 175 29.86 43.32 -41.16
N LYS A 176 29.94 41.98 -40.99
CA LYS A 176 30.85 40.99 -41.63
C LYS A 176 32.30 41.37 -42.01
N LYS A 177 33.27 40.55 -41.54
CA LYS A 177 34.08 39.68 -42.44
C LYS A 177 34.74 38.48 -41.72
N ILE A 178 35.40 37.63 -42.51
CA ILE A 178 36.06 36.35 -42.20
C ILE A 178 37.58 36.52 -42.28
N GLU A 179 38.34 35.86 -41.39
CA GLU A 179 39.65 35.20 -41.58
C GLU A 179 40.02 34.59 -40.19
N ALA A 180 40.41 33.33 -39.96
CA ALA A 180 41.24 32.31 -40.63
C ALA A 180 42.73 32.35 -40.21
N ILE A 181 43.34 31.15 -40.09
CA ILE A 181 44.80 30.80 -40.04
C ILE A 181 45.42 30.39 -38.67
N GLN A 182 45.64 29.06 -38.56
CA GLN A 182 46.81 28.30 -38.07
C GLN A 182 47.24 28.25 -36.58
N GLU A 183 48.07 27.23 -36.33
CA GLU A 183 48.52 26.68 -35.05
C GLU A 183 49.82 27.34 -34.55
N THR A 184 50.14 27.17 -33.27
CA THR A 184 51.52 27.19 -32.77
C THR A 184 51.62 26.33 -31.51
N ILE A 185 52.37 25.22 -31.58
CA ILE A 185 52.85 24.46 -30.42
C ILE A 185 54.37 24.46 -30.48
N VAL A 186 55.02 24.86 -29.40
CA VAL A 186 56.48 25.01 -29.32
C VAL A 186 57.12 23.72 -28.82
N ALA A 187 58.16 23.25 -29.51
CA ALA A 187 58.92 22.06 -29.13
C ALA A 187 60.20 22.39 -28.34
N VAL A 188 60.63 21.46 -27.49
CA VAL A 188 61.96 21.43 -26.83
C VAL A 188 62.45 19.97 -26.84
N THR A 189 63.76 19.75 -26.99
CA THR A 189 64.37 18.42 -27.27
C THR A 189 65.81 18.28 -26.74
N MET A 190 66.33 17.04 -26.81
CA MET A 190 67.74 16.60 -26.68
C MET A 190 68.25 16.26 -25.26
N PRO A 191 69.32 15.44 -25.09
CA PRO A 191 70.15 14.69 -26.07
C PRO A 191 70.21 13.15 -25.81
N ALA A 192 71.17 12.45 -26.47
CA ALA A 192 71.16 11.00 -26.73
C ALA A 192 72.18 10.11 -25.94
N GLU A 193 72.09 8.79 -26.20
CA GLU A 193 72.88 7.62 -25.72
C GLU A 193 74.33 7.53 -26.31
N PRO A 194 75.26 6.62 -25.85
CA PRO A 194 75.22 5.15 -26.11
C PRO A 194 75.97 4.29 -25.01
N PRO A 195 76.37 2.99 -25.18
CA PRO A 195 76.07 1.97 -26.21
C PRO A 195 75.56 0.58 -25.69
N LYS A 196 75.26 -0.32 -26.65
CA LYS A 196 74.67 -1.67 -26.51
C LYS A 196 75.49 -2.76 -25.77
N THR A 197 74.79 -3.85 -25.41
CA THR A 197 75.26 -5.24 -25.58
C THR A 197 74.12 -6.08 -26.22
N GLU A 198 74.41 -7.25 -26.79
CA GLU A 198 73.49 -8.04 -27.64
C GLU A 198 72.83 -9.21 -26.89
N GLU A 199 71.61 -9.62 -27.27
CA GLU A 199 71.30 -11.04 -27.57
C GLU A 199 69.92 -11.25 -28.25
N THR A 200 69.95 -12.04 -29.35
CA THR A 200 68.95 -13.00 -29.87
C THR A 200 67.45 -12.64 -29.97
N GLU A 201 66.95 -12.60 -31.22
CA GLU A 201 65.50 -12.67 -31.53
C GLU A 201 64.93 -14.09 -31.33
N GLN A 202 63.67 -14.19 -30.88
CA GLN A 202 62.83 -15.39 -31.02
C GLN A 202 61.50 -15.00 -31.71
N PRO A 203 60.92 -15.88 -32.54
CA PRO A 203 59.65 -15.59 -33.21
C PRO A 203 58.49 -15.53 -32.20
N PRO A 204 57.42 -14.76 -32.48
CA PRO A 204 56.28 -14.69 -31.59
C PRO A 204 55.59 -16.06 -31.49
N CYS A 205 55.46 -16.58 -30.26
CA CYS A 205 54.48 -17.63 -29.99
C CYS A 205 53.09 -17.12 -30.36
N ALA A 206 52.29 -17.98 -31.00
CA ALA A 206 50.87 -17.71 -31.15
C ALA A 206 50.26 -17.56 -29.74
N ALA A 207 49.40 -16.55 -29.55
CA ALA A 207 48.60 -16.47 -28.36
C ALA A 207 47.61 -17.64 -28.38
N GLU A 208 47.80 -18.63 -27.50
CA GLU A 208 46.78 -19.61 -27.22
C GLU A 208 45.58 -18.88 -26.61
N GLU A 209 44.44 -18.92 -27.29
CA GLU A 209 43.18 -18.43 -26.73
C GLU A 209 42.82 -19.33 -25.54
N ILE A 210 43.17 -18.88 -24.34
CA ILE A 210 42.72 -19.50 -23.09
C ILE A 210 41.19 -19.55 -23.17
N PRO A 211 40.55 -20.74 -23.17
CA PRO A 211 39.11 -20.85 -23.31
C PRO A 211 38.47 -20.25 -22.07
N ILE A 212 37.95 -19.03 -22.20
CA ILE A 212 37.32 -18.31 -21.10
C ILE A 212 36.06 -19.09 -20.72
N SER A 213 36.02 -19.59 -19.49
CA SER A 213 34.84 -20.27 -18.95
C SER A 213 33.67 -19.30 -18.95
N PRO A 214 32.47 -19.66 -19.48
CA PRO A 214 31.33 -18.76 -19.58
C PRO A 214 31.00 -18.06 -18.26
N GLU A 215 30.50 -16.82 -18.35
CA GLU A 215 30.10 -16.03 -17.18
C GLU A 215 29.02 -16.77 -16.37
N GLU A 216 29.25 -17.06 -15.09
CA GLU A 216 28.23 -17.61 -14.20
C GLU A 216 27.42 -16.48 -13.55
N VAL A 217 26.31 -16.11 -14.17
CA VAL A 217 25.41 -15.05 -13.68
C VAL A 217 24.19 -15.66 -12.99
N SER A 218 23.96 -15.27 -11.73
CA SER A 218 22.74 -15.60 -10.98
C SER A 218 21.89 -14.38 -10.69
N ILE A 219 20.57 -14.54 -10.73
CA ILE A 219 19.60 -13.49 -10.37
C ILE A 219 18.62 -14.09 -9.35
N TRP A 220 18.37 -13.39 -8.24
CA TRP A 220 17.52 -13.88 -7.14
C TRP A 220 17.89 -15.28 -6.62
N GLY A 221 19.18 -15.64 -6.66
CA GLY A 221 19.68 -16.95 -6.23
C GLY A 221 19.53 -18.09 -7.25
N ILE A 222 19.08 -17.80 -8.48
CA ILE A 222 18.94 -18.78 -9.57
C ILE A 222 19.98 -18.47 -10.66
N PRO A 223 20.87 -19.42 -11.00
CA PRO A 223 21.79 -19.27 -12.13
C PRO A 223 21.04 -19.27 -13.47
N LEU A 224 21.40 -18.34 -14.36
CA LEU A 224 20.78 -18.25 -15.68
C LEU A 224 21.12 -19.49 -16.52
N LEU A 225 20.12 -20.01 -17.24
CA LEU A 225 20.17 -21.16 -18.14
C LEU A 225 20.55 -22.53 -17.50
N ALA A 226 20.78 -22.61 -16.20
CA ALA A 226 21.18 -23.86 -15.54
C ALA A 226 20.06 -24.89 -15.40
N ASP A 227 18.83 -24.45 -15.13
CA ASP A 227 17.64 -25.30 -15.03
C ASP A 227 16.34 -24.51 -15.32
N GLU A 228 15.20 -25.21 -15.32
CA GLU A 228 13.88 -24.67 -15.70
C GLU A 228 13.42 -23.48 -14.85
N ARG A 229 13.99 -23.25 -13.65
CA ARG A 229 13.70 -22.06 -12.84
C ARG A 229 14.21 -20.78 -13.50
N SER A 230 15.24 -20.89 -14.33
CA SER A 230 15.69 -19.78 -15.19
C SER A 230 14.62 -19.40 -16.23
N ASP A 231 13.79 -20.34 -16.69
CA ASP A 231 12.75 -20.05 -17.68
C ASP A 231 11.65 -19.19 -17.06
N VAL A 232 11.28 -19.49 -15.81
CA VAL A 232 10.33 -18.68 -15.03
C VAL A 232 10.83 -17.24 -14.87
N ILE A 233 12.14 -17.03 -14.66
CA ILE A 233 12.75 -15.69 -14.66
C ILE A 233 12.67 -15.04 -16.04
N LEU A 234 13.12 -15.73 -17.11
CA LEU A 234 13.14 -15.16 -18.47
C LEU A 234 11.73 -14.81 -18.98
N LEU A 235 10.71 -15.59 -18.60
CA LEU A 235 9.30 -15.30 -18.89
C LEU A 235 8.80 -14.02 -18.20
N LYS A 236 9.28 -13.68 -17.00
CA LYS A 236 8.95 -12.38 -16.36
C LYS A 236 9.47 -11.19 -17.19
N PHE A 237 10.71 -11.27 -17.68
CA PHE A 237 11.28 -10.24 -18.57
C PHE A 237 10.54 -10.15 -19.91
N LEU A 238 10.18 -11.29 -20.51
CA LEU A 238 9.39 -11.33 -21.75
C LEU A 238 8.00 -10.70 -21.57
N ARG A 239 7.25 -11.11 -20.53
CA ARG A 239 5.93 -10.55 -20.22
C ARG A 239 5.96 -9.06 -19.91
N ALA A 240 7.02 -8.57 -19.27
CA ALA A 240 7.23 -7.15 -18.99
C ALA A 240 7.57 -6.31 -20.25
N ARG A 241 7.82 -6.94 -21.39
CA ARG A 241 8.08 -6.31 -22.70
C ARG A 241 7.24 -6.92 -23.82
N ASP A 242 6.06 -7.45 -23.49
CA ASP A 242 5.09 -8.05 -24.42
C ASP A 242 5.70 -9.04 -25.43
N PHE A 243 6.59 -9.91 -24.94
CA PHE A 243 7.35 -10.93 -25.67
C PHE A 243 8.30 -10.40 -26.77
N LYS A 244 8.60 -9.11 -26.78
CA LYS A 244 9.64 -8.53 -27.64
C LYS A 244 11.04 -8.89 -27.13
N VAL A 245 11.59 -10.00 -27.63
CA VAL A 245 12.87 -10.61 -27.22
C VAL A 245 14.00 -9.60 -26.98
N LYS A 246 14.24 -8.67 -27.93
CA LYS A 246 15.34 -7.69 -27.81
C LYS A 246 15.14 -6.65 -26.71
N GLU A 247 13.91 -6.20 -26.48
CA GLU A 247 13.60 -5.29 -25.36
C GLU A 247 13.70 -6.02 -24.01
N ALA A 248 13.26 -7.27 -23.94
CA ALA A 248 13.40 -8.12 -22.75
C ALA A 248 14.86 -8.42 -22.42
N PHE A 249 15.68 -8.77 -23.42
CA PHE A 249 17.12 -8.99 -23.26
C PHE A 249 17.86 -7.72 -22.82
N THR A 250 17.49 -6.56 -23.36
CA THR A 250 18.06 -5.26 -22.96
C THR A 250 17.74 -4.96 -21.49
N MET A 251 16.48 -5.17 -21.08
CA MET A 251 16.06 -5.05 -19.68
C MET A 251 16.83 -6.01 -18.76
N LEU A 252 17.02 -7.26 -19.17
CA LEU A 252 17.79 -8.26 -18.43
C LEU A 252 19.25 -7.81 -18.20
N LYS A 253 19.94 -7.33 -19.25
CA LYS A 253 21.30 -6.75 -19.11
C LYS A 253 21.33 -5.57 -18.13
N SER A 254 20.37 -4.64 -18.24
CA SER A 254 20.27 -3.50 -17.32
C SER A 254 20.06 -3.92 -15.86
N VAL A 255 19.22 -4.93 -15.60
CA VAL A 255 19.00 -5.46 -14.24
C VAL A 255 20.24 -6.17 -13.71
N VAL A 256 20.94 -6.98 -14.52
CA VAL A 256 22.19 -7.65 -14.10
C VAL A 256 23.28 -6.64 -13.75
N ALA A 257 23.47 -5.61 -14.58
CA ALA A 257 24.40 -4.51 -14.29
C ALA A 257 24.00 -3.76 -13.01
N TRP A 258 22.73 -3.34 -12.88
CA TRP A 258 22.24 -2.65 -11.70
C TRP A 258 22.42 -3.45 -10.40
N ARG A 259 22.15 -4.76 -10.40
CA ARG A 259 22.34 -5.62 -9.22
C ARG A 259 23.79 -5.65 -8.73
N LYS A 260 24.74 -5.63 -9.68
CA LYS A 260 26.18 -5.59 -9.41
C LYS A 260 26.62 -4.21 -8.90
N GLU A 261 26.14 -3.13 -9.52
CA GLU A 261 26.41 -1.74 -9.12
C GLU A 261 25.82 -1.38 -7.75
N PHE A 262 24.62 -1.89 -7.42
CA PHE A 262 23.96 -1.67 -6.13
C PHE A 262 24.49 -2.60 -5.01
N GLY A 263 25.32 -3.60 -5.35
CA GLY A 263 25.89 -4.55 -4.40
C GLY A 263 24.85 -5.48 -3.76
N ILE A 264 23.89 -5.99 -4.54
CA ILE A 264 22.74 -6.74 -4.01
C ILE A 264 23.13 -7.98 -3.20
N GLU A 265 24.18 -8.71 -3.60
CA GLU A 265 24.57 -9.92 -2.91
C GLU A 265 25.21 -9.62 -1.54
N SER A 266 26.02 -8.56 -1.41
CA SER A 266 26.51 -8.10 -0.10
C SER A 266 25.43 -7.45 0.76
N LEU A 267 24.49 -6.72 0.12
CA LEU A 267 23.37 -6.06 0.79
C LEU A 267 22.51 -7.05 1.60
N LEU A 268 22.41 -8.31 1.17
CA LEU A 268 21.62 -9.34 1.83
C LEU A 268 22.10 -9.67 3.25
N ASP A 269 23.41 -9.66 3.48
CA ASP A 269 24.01 -10.03 4.77
C ASP A 269 24.14 -8.85 5.74
N GLU A 270 23.87 -7.62 5.29
CA GLU A 270 23.91 -6.42 6.13
C GLU A 270 22.76 -6.36 7.15
N ASP A 271 23.07 -5.95 8.38
CA ASP A 271 22.06 -5.52 9.34
C ASP A 271 21.68 -4.06 9.07
N LEU A 272 20.41 -3.85 8.68
CA LEU A 272 19.82 -2.55 8.40
C LEU A 272 18.69 -2.20 9.39
N GLY A 273 18.56 -2.97 10.47
CA GLY A 273 17.56 -2.78 11.52
C GLY A 273 16.13 -3.24 11.17
N THR A 274 15.30 -3.29 12.21
CA THR A 274 13.91 -3.80 12.16
C THR A 274 12.85 -2.68 12.26
N GLU A 275 13.25 -1.41 12.36
CA GLU A 275 12.34 -0.27 12.58
C GLU A 275 11.20 -0.17 11.54
N GLN A 276 11.47 -0.63 10.32
CA GLN A 276 10.58 -0.54 9.17
C GLN A 276 9.64 -1.76 9.03
N GLU A 277 9.77 -2.79 9.87
CA GLU A 277 8.94 -4.00 9.81
C GLU A 277 7.45 -3.72 10.01
N LYS A 278 7.09 -2.68 10.77
CA LYS A 278 5.68 -2.23 10.88
C LYS A 278 5.16 -1.56 9.62
N VAL A 279 6.05 -0.96 8.83
CA VAL A 279 5.72 -0.27 7.58
C VAL A 279 5.58 -1.25 6.43
N VAL A 280 6.44 -2.28 6.37
CA VAL A 280 6.38 -3.32 5.34
C VAL A 280 6.73 -4.68 5.95
N TYR A 281 5.83 -5.65 5.77
CA TYR A 281 5.98 -7.01 6.28
C TYR A 281 5.30 -8.04 5.37
N MET A 282 5.77 -9.29 5.43
CA MET A 282 5.10 -10.43 4.80
C MET A 282 4.19 -11.10 5.85
N HIS A 283 2.92 -11.33 5.54
CA HIS A 283 1.98 -11.96 6.47
C HIS A 283 0.92 -12.81 5.76
N GLY A 284 0.97 -14.13 5.99
CA GLY A 284 0.02 -15.07 5.40
C GLY A 284 0.17 -15.26 3.88
N VAL A 285 -0.77 -16.00 3.31
CA VAL A 285 -0.90 -16.30 1.87
C VAL A 285 -2.32 -16.01 1.39
N ASP A 286 -2.48 -15.70 0.11
CA ASP A 286 -3.78 -15.61 -0.53
C ASP A 286 -4.36 -17.00 -0.87
N LYS A 287 -5.59 -17.05 -1.38
CA LYS A 287 -6.35 -18.29 -1.67
C LYS A 287 -5.81 -19.05 -2.88
N ASP A 288 -5.00 -18.40 -3.71
CA ASP A 288 -4.27 -19.02 -4.82
C ASP A 288 -2.84 -19.42 -4.38
N GLY A 289 -2.45 -19.13 -3.13
CA GLY A 289 -1.20 -19.52 -2.48
C GLY A 289 -0.11 -18.44 -2.45
N HIS A 290 -0.35 -17.24 -3.00
CA HIS A 290 0.65 -16.18 -3.09
C HIS A 290 1.01 -15.61 -1.71
N PRO A 291 2.30 -15.51 -1.33
CA PRO A 291 2.71 -14.75 -0.16
C PRO A 291 2.22 -13.30 -0.22
N VAL A 292 1.70 -12.79 0.90
CA VAL A 292 1.09 -11.46 0.96
C VAL A 292 2.04 -10.46 1.63
N CYS A 293 2.40 -9.41 0.91
CA CYS A 293 3.20 -8.28 1.38
C CYS A 293 2.28 -7.11 1.75
N TYR A 294 2.30 -6.68 3.01
CA TYR A 294 1.60 -5.49 3.47
C TYR A 294 2.53 -4.26 3.38
N ASN A 295 1.96 -3.11 3.06
CA ASN A 295 2.64 -1.82 2.93
C ASN A 295 1.82 -0.75 3.66
N ALA A 296 2.09 -0.57 4.95
CA ALA A 296 1.39 0.32 5.87
C ALA A 296 2.09 1.68 5.99
N TYR A 297 2.13 2.45 4.90
CA TYR A 297 2.80 3.77 4.89
C TYR A 297 2.14 4.82 5.81
N GLY A 298 0.97 4.52 6.39
CA GLY A 298 0.35 5.32 7.46
C GLY A 298 1.13 5.36 8.77
N GLU A 299 1.99 4.37 9.06
CA GLU A 299 2.83 4.33 10.27
C GLU A 299 3.76 5.56 10.38
N TYR A 300 4.10 6.18 9.24
CA TYR A 300 4.85 7.43 9.17
C TYR A 300 4.08 8.67 9.66
N GLN A 301 2.87 8.52 10.23
CA GLN A 301 2.32 9.54 11.13
C GLN A 301 3.11 9.65 12.44
N ASN A 302 3.79 8.58 12.88
CA ASN A 302 4.76 8.70 13.96
C ASN A 302 5.93 9.59 13.50
N LYS A 303 6.05 10.77 14.13
CA LYS A 303 7.08 11.77 13.81
C LYS A 303 8.48 11.26 14.06
N GLU A 304 8.68 10.41 15.07
CA GLU A 304 9.98 9.85 15.42
C GLU A 304 10.44 8.88 14.34
N LEU A 305 9.58 7.92 13.95
CA LEU A 305 9.83 7.01 12.82
C LEU A 305 10.05 7.78 11.50
N TYR A 306 9.25 8.82 11.23
CA TYR A 306 9.43 9.65 10.04
C TYR A 306 10.78 10.39 10.04
N GLN A 307 11.26 10.87 11.19
CA GLN A 307 12.58 11.51 11.33
C GLN A 307 13.74 10.50 11.34
N ALA A 308 13.53 9.29 11.85
CA ALA A 308 14.48 8.18 11.76
C ALA A 308 14.64 7.67 10.31
N THR A 309 13.60 7.81 9.48
CA THR A 309 13.59 7.29 8.10
C THR A 309 13.89 8.36 7.03
N PHE A 310 13.49 9.62 7.23
CA PHE A 310 13.44 10.62 6.15
C PHE A 310 14.05 12.01 6.42
N SER A 311 14.73 12.27 7.56
CA SER A 311 15.23 13.64 7.86
C SER A 311 16.30 14.14 6.89
N ASP A 312 17.10 13.25 6.33
CA ASP A 312 18.32 13.54 5.55
C ASP A 312 18.53 12.50 4.44
N GLU A 313 19.52 12.73 3.59
CA GLU A 313 19.74 11.88 2.42
C GLU A 313 20.33 10.50 2.75
N GLU A 314 21.05 10.39 3.87
CA GLU A 314 21.66 9.13 4.29
C GLU A 314 20.60 8.15 4.77
N LYS A 315 19.68 8.57 5.65
CA LYS A 315 18.52 7.75 6.06
C LYS A 315 17.62 7.38 4.90
N ARG A 316 17.43 8.29 3.94
CA ARG A 316 16.65 8.04 2.72
C ARG A 316 17.29 6.99 1.82
N LYS A 317 18.62 6.99 1.68
CA LYS A 317 19.38 5.90 1.05
C LYS A 317 19.30 4.61 1.87
N ASN A 318 19.39 4.68 3.20
CA ASN A 318 19.29 3.50 4.07
C ASN A 318 17.91 2.83 3.97
N PHE A 319 16.83 3.60 3.98
CA PHE A 319 15.46 3.10 3.75
C PHE A 319 15.31 2.44 2.37
N LEU A 320 15.89 3.03 1.32
CA LEU A 320 15.90 2.44 -0.02
C LEU A 320 16.65 1.10 -0.04
N ARG A 321 17.82 1.02 0.61
CA ARG A 321 18.62 -0.21 0.75
C ARG A 321 17.87 -1.27 1.56
N TRP A 322 17.28 -0.91 2.69
CA TRP A 322 16.43 -1.78 3.52
C TRP A 322 15.24 -2.33 2.72
N ARG A 323 14.54 -1.48 1.97
CA ARG A 323 13.37 -1.87 1.17
C ARG A 323 13.74 -2.83 0.03
N ILE A 324 14.89 -2.62 -0.60
CA ILE A 324 15.43 -3.53 -1.62
C ILE A 324 15.88 -4.85 -0.98
N GLN A 325 16.59 -4.82 0.16
CA GLN A 325 16.99 -6.01 0.90
C GLN A 325 15.78 -6.85 1.33
N PHE A 326 14.73 -6.21 1.89
CA PHE A 326 13.47 -6.86 2.24
C PHE A 326 12.84 -7.58 1.05
N LEU A 327 12.82 -6.93 -0.12
CA LEU A 327 12.23 -7.52 -1.32
C LEU A 327 13.07 -8.67 -1.86
N GLU A 328 14.41 -8.55 -1.91
CA GLU A 328 15.31 -9.66 -2.27
C GLU A 328 15.14 -10.86 -1.31
N LYS A 329 15.13 -10.62 0.01
CA LYS A 329 14.90 -11.63 1.05
C LYS A 329 13.50 -12.26 0.98
N SER A 330 12.53 -11.58 0.35
CA SER A 330 11.18 -12.11 0.12
C SER A 330 11.11 -12.91 -1.19
N ILE A 331 11.71 -12.40 -2.26
CA ILE A 331 11.74 -13.07 -3.58
C ILE A 331 12.54 -14.37 -3.53
N ARG A 332 13.66 -14.42 -2.78
CA ARG A 332 14.44 -15.67 -2.57
C ARG A 332 13.72 -16.75 -1.76
N LYS A 333 12.50 -16.49 -1.27
CA LYS A 333 11.62 -17.47 -0.61
C LYS A 333 10.45 -17.93 -1.50
N LEU A 334 10.31 -17.37 -2.71
CA LEU A 334 9.32 -17.79 -3.69
C LEU A 334 9.77 -19.10 -4.35
N ASP A 335 8.80 -19.89 -4.82
CA ASP A 335 9.11 -21.04 -5.66
C ASP A 335 9.19 -20.60 -7.12
N PHE A 336 10.24 -21.02 -7.81
CA PHE A 336 10.47 -20.77 -9.22
C PHE A 336 10.43 -22.05 -10.05
N SER A 337 9.94 -23.17 -9.52
CA SER A 337 9.56 -24.30 -10.38
C SER A 337 8.51 -23.84 -11.42
N PRO A 338 8.38 -24.52 -12.58
CA PRO A 338 7.44 -24.09 -13.63
C PRO A 338 5.96 -24.09 -13.20
N ASP A 339 5.61 -24.88 -12.19
CA ASP A 339 4.32 -24.94 -11.51
C ASP A 339 4.26 -24.15 -10.19
N GLY A 340 5.39 -23.54 -9.78
CA GLY A 340 5.60 -22.89 -8.49
C GLY A 340 5.15 -21.42 -8.43
N ILE A 341 4.95 -20.96 -7.19
CA ILE A 341 4.42 -19.63 -6.89
C ILE A 341 5.55 -18.60 -6.85
N SER A 342 5.84 -18.03 -8.03
CA SER A 342 6.91 -17.05 -8.25
C SER A 342 6.47 -15.58 -8.14
N THR A 343 5.32 -15.30 -7.51
CA THR A 343 4.69 -13.98 -7.43
C THR A 343 4.09 -13.68 -6.06
N ILE A 344 3.93 -12.39 -5.77
CA ILE A 344 3.51 -11.82 -4.47
C ILE A 344 2.22 -11.01 -4.65
N VAL A 345 1.31 -11.08 -3.68
CA VAL A 345 0.19 -10.14 -3.56
C VAL A 345 0.61 -8.95 -2.69
N GLN A 346 0.45 -7.74 -3.21
CA GLN A 346 0.78 -6.50 -2.51
C GLN A 346 -0.50 -5.87 -1.95
N ILE A 347 -0.60 -5.75 -0.63
CA ILE A 347 -1.62 -4.96 0.05
C ILE A 347 -1.02 -3.59 0.36
N ILE A 348 -1.70 -2.51 -0.05
CA ILE A 348 -1.21 -1.14 0.11
C ILE A 348 -2.23 -0.37 0.91
N ASP A 349 -1.88 -0.02 2.15
CA ASP A 349 -2.77 0.71 3.04
C ASP A 349 -2.63 2.23 2.83
N LEU A 350 -3.69 2.84 2.32
CA LEU A 350 -3.76 4.28 2.10
C LEU A 350 -4.37 5.04 3.30
N LYS A 351 -4.76 4.33 4.38
CA LYS A 351 -5.12 4.96 5.66
C LYS A 351 -3.95 5.80 6.15
N PHE A 352 -4.16 7.11 6.26
CA PHE A 352 -3.14 8.07 6.72
C PHE A 352 -1.82 8.11 5.93
N SER A 353 -1.72 7.41 4.79
CA SER A 353 -0.50 7.38 3.98
C SER A 353 -0.05 8.80 3.61
N PRO A 354 1.26 9.10 3.64
CA PRO A 354 1.78 10.31 3.02
C PRO A 354 1.35 10.36 1.55
N SER A 355 1.12 11.59 1.05
CA SER A 355 0.71 11.81 -0.34
C SER A 355 1.72 11.22 -1.33
N PRO A 356 1.28 10.55 -2.42
CA PRO A 356 2.15 9.89 -3.39
C PRO A 356 3.10 10.84 -4.13
N PHE A 357 2.91 12.16 -4.00
CA PHE A 357 3.83 13.17 -4.54
C PHE A 357 5.16 13.28 -3.77
N LYS A 358 5.31 12.72 -2.56
CA LYS A 358 6.60 12.71 -1.84
C LYS A 358 7.69 12.03 -2.70
N LYS A 359 8.84 12.71 -2.84
CA LYS A 359 9.95 12.29 -3.72
C LYS A 359 10.47 10.89 -3.39
N GLU A 360 10.74 10.61 -2.12
CA GLU A 360 11.36 9.36 -1.67
C GLU A 360 10.52 8.12 -2.03
N LEU A 361 9.19 8.16 -1.80
CA LEU A 361 8.30 7.06 -2.15
C LEU A 361 8.21 6.85 -3.67
N ARG A 362 8.29 7.92 -4.48
CA ARG A 362 8.37 7.81 -5.94
C ARG A 362 9.69 7.19 -6.39
N GLN A 363 10.82 7.50 -5.75
CA GLN A 363 12.12 6.88 -6.07
C GLN A 363 12.11 5.38 -5.77
N VAL A 364 11.55 4.96 -4.63
CA VAL A 364 11.33 3.53 -4.32
C VAL A 364 10.46 2.86 -5.39
N LEU A 365 9.29 3.44 -5.71
CA LEU A 365 8.36 2.84 -6.67
C LEU A 365 8.95 2.73 -8.08
N GLN A 366 9.73 3.72 -8.53
CA GLN A 366 10.43 3.69 -9.82
C GLN A 366 11.48 2.56 -9.85
N LEU A 367 12.37 2.52 -8.84
CA LEU A 367 13.43 1.51 -8.76
C LEU A 367 12.86 0.09 -8.75
N LEU A 368 11.71 -0.11 -8.11
CA LEU A 368 10.99 -1.39 -8.11
C LEU A 368 10.38 -1.73 -9.48
N GLN A 369 9.79 -0.77 -10.18
CA GLN A 369 9.22 -1.00 -11.52
C GLN A 369 10.27 -1.33 -12.57
N ASP A 370 11.45 -0.69 -12.49
CA ASP A 370 12.51 -0.88 -13.47
C ASP A 370 13.27 -2.21 -13.29
N ASN A 371 13.41 -2.70 -12.06
CA ASN A 371 14.28 -3.84 -11.75
C ASN A 371 13.57 -5.15 -11.34
N TYR A 372 12.26 -5.11 -11.04
CA TYR A 372 11.50 -6.28 -10.55
C TYR A 372 10.28 -6.60 -11.44
N PRO A 373 10.50 -7.00 -12.71
CA PRO A 373 9.42 -7.32 -13.65
C PRO A 373 8.57 -8.49 -13.16
N GLU A 374 7.23 -8.36 -13.29
CA GLU A 374 6.25 -9.44 -13.10
C GLU A 374 6.43 -10.32 -11.84
N PHE A 375 6.81 -9.69 -10.72
CA PHE A 375 6.76 -10.29 -9.37
C PHE A 375 5.43 -10.07 -8.64
N VAL A 376 4.51 -9.29 -9.20
CA VAL A 376 3.24 -8.95 -8.55
C VAL A 376 2.08 -9.63 -9.26
N ALA A 377 1.35 -10.49 -8.53
CA ALA A 377 0.12 -11.13 -8.99
C ALA A 377 -1.10 -10.19 -8.86
N LYS A 378 -1.14 -9.39 -7.78
CA LYS A 378 -2.23 -8.44 -7.48
C LYS A 378 -1.75 -7.29 -6.60
N GLN A 379 -2.33 -6.10 -6.80
CA GLN A 379 -2.19 -4.94 -5.91
C GLN A 379 -3.56 -4.56 -5.35
N VAL A 380 -3.77 -4.74 -4.04
CA VAL A 380 -5.00 -4.40 -3.34
C VAL A 380 -4.77 -3.16 -2.49
N PHE A 381 -5.22 -2.02 -3.00
CA PHE A 381 -5.21 -0.76 -2.27
C PHE A 381 -6.40 -0.75 -1.30
N ILE A 382 -6.13 -0.62 -0.01
CA ILE A 382 -7.13 -0.63 1.06
C ILE A 382 -7.21 0.72 1.78
N ASN A 383 -8.33 0.94 2.47
CA ASN A 383 -8.67 2.20 3.13
C ASN A 383 -8.57 3.43 2.20
N VAL A 384 -8.82 3.23 0.91
CA VAL A 384 -8.59 4.19 -0.17
C VAL A 384 -9.41 5.49 0.06
N PRO A 385 -8.75 6.66 0.23
CA PRO A 385 -9.44 7.94 0.32
C PRO A 385 -10.20 8.27 -0.97
N TRP A 386 -11.37 8.90 -0.86
CA TRP A 386 -12.22 9.24 -2.01
C TRP A 386 -11.47 10.04 -3.10
N TRP A 387 -10.62 10.98 -2.69
CA TRP A 387 -9.79 11.79 -3.60
C TRP A 387 -8.74 10.97 -4.37
N TYR A 388 -8.29 9.84 -3.82
CA TYR A 388 -7.34 8.96 -4.49
C TYR A 388 -7.98 8.27 -5.70
N LEU A 389 -9.28 7.99 -5.66
CA LEU A 389 -10.01 7.45 -6.82
C LEU A 389 -10.09 8.47 -7.96
N ALA A 390 -10.20 9.76 -7.66
CA ALA A 390 -10.15 10.84 -8.66
C ALA A 390 -8.73 10.99 -9.24
N PHE A 391 -7.69 10.96 -8.38
CA PHE A 391 -6.29 10.94 -8.82
C PHE A 391 -5.98 9.72 -9.70
N TYR A 392 -6.42 8.52 -9.30
CA TYR A 392 -6.25 7.31 -10.11
C TYR A 392 -6.91 7.44 -11.48
N LYS A 393 -8.15 7.94 -11.57
CA LYS A 393 -8.82 8.21 -12.86
C LYS A 393 -8.00 9.12 -13.79
N MET A 394 -7.28 10.10 -13.23
CA MET A 394 -6.40 11.01 -13.99
C MET A 394 -5.12 10.32 -14.49
N ILE A 395 -4.47 9.47 -13.69
CA ILE A 395 -3.23 8.77 -14.09
C ILE A 395 -3.46 7.43 -14.80
N ASN A 396 -4.67 6.88 -14.76
CA ASN A 396 -5.04 5.61 -15.39
C ASN A 396 -4.64 5.50 -16.88
N PRO A 397 -4.73 6.55 -17.73
CA PRO A 397 -4.27 6.46 -19.13
C PRO A 397 -2.82 6.00 -19.31
N PHE A 398 -1.92 6.31 -18.37
CA PHE A 398 -0.49 6.01 -18.47
C PHE A 398 -0.11 4.56 -18.12
N PHE A 399 -1.01 3.77 -17.51
CA PHE A 399 -0.75 2.37 -17.21
C PHE A 399 -1.09 1.44 -18.38
N THR A 400 -0.40 0.30 -18.48
CA THR A 400 -0.76 -0.78 -19.42
C THR A 400 -2.03 -1.50 -18.96
N GLN A 401 -2.69 -2.25 -19.86
CA GLN A 401 -3.83 -3.11 -19.47
C GLN A 401 -3.42 -4.21 -18.48
N ARG A 402 -2.22 -4.79 -18.65
CA ARG A 402 -1.59 -5.74 -17.72
C ARG A 402 -1.55 -5.15 -16.31
N THR A 403 -0.97 -3.96 -16.15
CA THR A 403 -0.91 -3.26 -14.85
C THR A 403 -2.30 -2.98 -14.26
N LYS A 404 -3.25 -2.47 -15.06
CA LYS A 404 -4.63 -2.16 -14.62
C LYS A 404 -5.36 -3.39 -14.10
N SER A 405 -5.24 -4.53 -14.79
CA SER A 405 -5.94 -5.77 -14.43
C SER A 405 -5.52 -6.35 -13.08
N LYS A 406 -4.32 -5.99 -12.60
CA LYS A 406 -3.78 -6.38 -11.29
C LYS A 406 -4.27 -5.49 -10.13
N PHE A 407 -4.88 -4.33 -10.40
CA PHE A 407 -5.26 -3.35 -9.38
C PHE A 407 -6.67 -3.59 -8.83
N VAL A 408 -6.81 -3.50 -7.51
CA VAL A 408 -8.09 -3.54 -6.78
C VAL A 408 -8.12 -2.41 -5.75
N PHE A 409 -9.23 -1.68 -5.66
CA PHE A 409 -9.39 -0.55 -4.74
C PHE A 409 -10.54 -0.81 -3.75
N ALA A 410 -10.30 -0.55 -2.47
CA ALA A 410 -11.30 -0.66 -1.40
C ALA A 410 -11.27 0.57 -0.49
N GLY A 411 -12.38 1.32 -0.42
CA GLY A 411 -12.57 2.35 0.59
C GLY A 411 -12.63 1.77 2.01
N PRO A 412 -12.46 2.57 3.08
CA PRO A 412 -12.31 2.08 4.46
C PRO A 412 -13.41 1.11 4.94
N SER A 413 -14.67 1.38 4.59
CA SER A 413 -15.83 0.52 4.93
C SER A 413 -15.90 -0.80 4.13
N LYS A 414 -14.99 -1.01 3.18
CA LYS A 414 -14.93 -2.15 2.26
C LYS A 414 -13.59 -2.90 2.28
N THR A 415 -12.62 -2.46 3.08
CA THR A 415 -11.30 -3.09 3.25
C THR A 415 -11.41 -4.59 3.53
N SER A 416 -12.01 -4.98 4.65
CA SER A 416 -12.09 -6.40 5.05
C SER A 416 -12.91 -7.25 4.07
N GLU A 417 -14.08 -6.76 3.64
CA GLU A 417 -14.92 -7.43 2.63
C GLU A 417 -14.18 -7.64 1.30
N THR A 418 -13.22 -6.79 0.96
CA THR A 418 -12.43 -6.93 -0.27
C THR A 418 -11.22 -7.84 -0.08
N LEU A 419 -10.55 -7.79 1.08
CA LEU A 419 -9.47 -8.71 1.43
C LEU A 419 -9.96 -10.16 1.47
N PHE A 420 -11.13 -10.43 2.06
CA PHE A 420 -11.69 -11.79 2.16
C PHE A 420 -12.07 -12.43 0.81
N LYS A 421 -12.09 -11.66 -0.29
CA LYS A 421 -12.25 -12.21 -1.65
C LYS A 421 -10.99 -12.93 -2.13
N TYR A 422 -9.82 -12.51 -1.64
CA TYR A 422 -8.51 -13.01 -2.08
C TYR A 422 -7.76 -13.79 -0.98
N ILE A 423 -7.91 -13.41 0.28
CA ILE A 423 -7.20 -14.00 1.43
C ILE A 423 -8.23 -14.67 2.36
N ALA A 424 -7.88 -15.77 3.01
CA ALA A 424 -8.73 -16.41 4.02
C ALA A 424 -8.80 -15.54 5.30
N PRO A 425 -9.97 -15.28 5.94
CA PRO A 425 -10.05 -14.36 7.07
C PRO A 425 -9.14 -14.71 8.27
N GLU A 426 -8.82 -15.99 8.46
CA GLU A 426 -7.86 -16.54 9.43
C GLU A 426 -6.39 -16.12 9.16
N LEU A 427 -6.07 -15.73 7.91
CA LEU A 427 -4.74 -15.27 7.50
C LEU A 427 -4.64 -13.74 7.37
N VAL A 428 -5.77 -13.01 7.35
CA VAL A 428 -5.76 -11.55 7.32
C VAL A 428 -5.43 -10.99 8.73
N PRO A 429 -4.50 -10.04 8.88
CA PRO A 429 -4.19 -9.39 10.16
C PRO A 429 -5.41 -8.76 10.85
N VAL A 430 -5.41 -8.76 12.19
CA VAL A 430 -6.48 -8.15 12.99
C VAL A 430 -6.71 -6.67 12.69
N GLN A 431 -5.66 -5.89 12.35
CA GLN A 431 -5.83 -4.49 11.97
C GLN A 431 -6.63 -4.26 10.67
N TYR A 432 -6.82 -5.32 9.86
CA TYR A 432 -7.54 -5.28 8.57
C TYR A 432 -8.86 -6.05 8.54
N GLY A 433 -9.25 -6.64 9.68
CA GLY A 433 -10.58 -7.25 9.88
C GLY A 433 -10.58 -8.76 10.04
N GLY A 434 -9.45 -9.45 9.82
CA GLY A 434 -9.35 -10.91 9.97
C GLY A 434 -9.17 -11.35 11.43
N LEU A 435 -8.74 -12.60 11.61
CA LEU A 435 -8.45 -13.18 12.93
C LEU A 435 -6.94 -13.30 13.23
N SER A 436 -6.07 -13.15 12.23
CA SER A 436 -4.63 -13.41 12.37
C SER A 436 -3.94 -12.37 13.25
N ARG A 437 -3.18 -12.85 14.23
CA ARG A 437 -2.44 -12.08 15.24
C ARG A 437 -1.19 -12.86 15.64
N ASP A 438 -0.23 -12.18 16.25
CA ASP A 438 1.00 -12.79 16.73
C ASP A 438 0.81 -13.48 18.09
N GLY A 439 1.68 -14.46 18.38
CA GLY A 439 1.67 -15.24 19.62
C GLY A 439 0.86 -16.53 19.57
N GLU A 440 0.80 -17.21 20.71
CA GLU A 440 0.07 -18.48 20.86
C GLU A 440 -1.44 -18.28 20.66
N GLN A 441 -2.04 -19.17 19.86
CA GLN A 441 -3.46 -19.14 19.52
C GLN A 441 -4.06 -20.53 19.70
N GLU A 442 -5.27 -20.57 20.26
CA GLU A 442 -6.08 -21.80 20.41
C GLU A 442 -6.50 -22.40 19.05
N PHE A 443 -6.38 -21.64 17.96
CA PHE A 443 -6.76 -22.01 16.60
C PHE A 443 -5.61 -21.72 15.61
N THR A 444 -5.49 -22.59 14.61
CA THR A 444 -4.47 -22.57 13.56
C THR A 444 -5.05 -22.07 12.23
N ALA A 445 -4.27 -22.11 11.15
CA ALA A 445 -4.79 -21.90 9.79
C ALA A 445 -5.62 -23.07 9.24
N GLY A 446 -5.67 -24.22 9.92
CA GLY A 446 -6.51 -25.37 9.53
C GLY A 446 -7.95 -25.31 10.07
N ASP A 447 -8.19 -24.52 11.12
CA ASP A 447 -9.48 -24.44 11.81
C ASP A 447 -10.47 -23.56 11.05
N SER A 448 -11.42 -24.19 10.36
CA SER A 448 -12.33 -23.53 9.40
C SER A 448 -13.21 -22.44 10.05
N ILE A 449 -13.27 -21.26 9.42
CA ILE A 449 -14.16 -20.16 9.81
C ILE A 449 -15.56 -20.32 9.21
N THR A 450 -16.59 -20.08 10.02
CA THR A 450 -17.97 -19.86 9.58
C THR A 450 -18.25 -18.35 9.48
N GLU A 451 -18.94 -17.92 8.42
CA GLU A 451 -19.37 -16.54 8.21
C GLU A 451 -20.90 -16.40 8.31
N GLU A 452 -21.40 -15.49 9.15
CA GLU A 452 -22.83 -15.19 9.25
C GLU A 452 -23.13 -13.68 9.19
N ILE A 453 -24.35 -13.32 8.81
CA ILE A 453 -24.78 -11.92 8.61
C ILE A 453 -25.74 -11.49 9.72
N ILE A 454 -25.24 -10.65 10.62
CA ILE A 454 -26.06 -9.99 11.64
C ILE A 454 -26.89 -8.88 10.98
N LYS A 455 -28.22 -9.02 11.05
CA LYS A 455 -29.18 -8.07 10.46
C LYS A 455 -29.17 -6.71 11.19
N PRO A 456 -29.61 -5.61 10.55
CA PRO A 456 -29.85 -4.33 11.24
C PRO A 456 -30.86 -4.46 12.37
N SER A 457 -30.69 -3.67 13.45
CA SER A 457 -31.64 -3.52 14.56
C SER A 457 -32.16 -4.84 15.16
N CYS A 458 -31.31 -5.87 15.25
CA CYS A 458 -31.73 -7.24 15.52
C CYS A 458 -30.69 -8.00 16.36
N GLU A 459 -31.16 -8.94 17.17
CA GLU A 459 -30.32 -9.94 17.84
C GLU A 459 -30.07 -11.14 16.93
N HIS A 460 -28.86 -11.66 16.96
CA HIS A 460 -28.42 -12.82 16.19
C HIS A 460 -27.70 -13.79 17.13
N THR A 461 -28.15 -15.04 17.16
CA THR A 461 -27.60 -16.08 18.03
C THR A 461 -26.83 -17.13 17.21
N ILE A 462 -25.71 -17.59 17.77
CA ILE A 462 -24.89 -18.70 17.26
C ILE A 462 -24.82 -19.76 18.36
N GLU A 463 -25.05 -21.04 18.02
CA GLU A 463 -25.12 -22.13 19.00
C GLU A 463 -23.96 -23.12 18.86
N LEU A 464 -23.02 -23.06 19.81
CA LEU A 464 -21.89 -23.98 19.91
C LEU A 464 -22.34 -25.22 20.69
N GLN A 465 -22.44 -26.37 20.03
CA GLN A 465 -22.99 -27.60 20.64
C GLN A 465 -21.93 -28.30 21.53
N ALA A 466 -22.34 -28.72 22.73
CA ALA A 466 -21.57 -29.58 23.63
C ALA A 466 -22.37 -30.87 23.90
N PRO A 467 -22.22 -31.92 23.10
CA PRO A 467 -23.03 -33.15 23.22
C PRO A 467 -22.70 -33.96 24.48
N GLU A 468 -21.56 -33.69 25.12
CA GLU A 468 -21.10 -34.30 26.36
C GLU A 468 -20.25 -33.30 27.18
N ALA A 469 -19.70 -33.74 28.32
CA ALA A 469 -18.94 -32.88 29.23
C ALA A 469 -17.53 -32.53 28.69
N CYS A 470 -17.46 -31.54 27.81
CA CYS A 470 -16.24 -31.05 27.16
C CYS A 470 -15.90 -29.59 27.53
N THR A 471 -14.70 -29.15 27.14
CA THR A 471 -14.28 -27.74 27.18
C THR A 471 -14.51 -27.12 25.81
N LEU A 472 -15.56 -26.30 25.67
CA LEU A 472 -15.78 -25.51 24.46
C LEU A 472 -14.84 -24.32 24.44
N ILE A 473 -14.22 -24.10 23.28
CA ILE A 473 -13.34 -22.97 23.01
C ILE A 473 -13.79 -22.35 21.71
N TRP A 474 -13.90 -21.03 21.65
CA TRP A 474 -14.30 -20.32 20.46
C TRP A 474 -13.54 -19.01 20.30
N GLU A 475 -13.42 -18.59 19.06
CA GLU A 475 -13.15 -17.19 18.74
C GLU A 475 -14.17 -16.67 17.73
N ALA A 476 -14.58 -15.41 17.92
CA ALA A 476 -15.50 -14.71 17.03
C ALA A 476 -15.04 -13.28 16.80
N ARG A 477 -15.36 -12.70 15.64
CA ARG A 477 -15.15 -11.28 15.35
C ARG A 477 -16.30 -10.72 14.54
N VAL A 478 -16.75 -9.53 14.89
CA VAL A 478 -17.69 -8.77 14.08
C VAL A 478 -16.96 -7.73 13.22
N VAL A 479 -17.44 -7.57 11.98
CA VAL A 479 -16.94 -6.65 10.96
C VAL A 479 -18.10 -5.79 10.47
N GLY A 480 -17.91 -4.47 10.46
CA GLY A 480 -18.92 -3.46 10.12
C GLY A 480 -19.37 -2.58 11.29
N GLY A 481 -18.57 -2.49 12.36
CA GLY A 481 -18.78 -1.61 13.52
C GLY A 481 -19.41 -2.27 14.75
N GLU A 482 -19.67 -1.46 15.77
CA GLU A 482 -19.98 -1.89 17.14
C GLU A 482 -21.24 -2.79 17.28
N VAL A 483 -21.14 -3.85 18.08
CA VAL A 483 -22.29 -4.65 18.55
C VAL A 483 -22.25 -4.83 20.06
N SER A 484 -23.37 -5.21 20.68
CA SER A 484 -23.31 -5.83 22.02
C SER A 484 -23.15 -7.35 21.86
N TYR A 485 -22.27 -7.96 22.65
CA TYR A 485 -22.02 -9.40 22.66
C TYR A 485 -22.08 -9.95 24.09
N GLY A 486 -22.82 -11.06 24.27
CA GLY A 486 -22.80 -11.90 25.47
C GLY A 486 -22.71 -13.38 25.10
N ALA A 487 -22.42 -14.22 26.10
CA ALA A 487 -22.38 -15.68 25.95
C ALA A 487 -23.00 -16.38 27.16
N GLU A 488 -23.83 -17.39 26.94
CA GLU A 488 -24.54 -18.14 27.97
C GLU A 488 -24.51 -19.64 27.66
N PHE A 489 -24.39 -20.50 28.67
CA PHE A 489 -24.48 -21.94 28.53
C PHE A 489 -25.88 -22.40 28.93
N VAL A 490 -26.53 -23.15 28.05
CA VAL A 490 -27.86 -23.73 28.24
C VAL A 490 -27.69 -25.26 28.30
N PRO A 491 -27.93 -25.91 29.45
CA PRO A 491 -27.93 -27.36 29.56
C PRO A 491 -29.00 -28.02 28.66
N SER A 492 -28.81 -29.29 28.33
CA SER A 492 -29.82 -30.10 27.61
C SER A 492 -30.87 -30.72 28.55
N ALA A 493 -30.67 -30.66 29.86
CA ALA A 493 -31.63 -31.13 30.85
C ALA A 493 -32.74 -30.09 31.10
N GLU A 494 -34.00 -30.52 31.18
CA GLU A 494 -35.16 -29.62 31.31
C GLU A 494 -35.15 -28.80 32.62
N ASP A 495 -34.56 -29.34 33.69
CA ASP A 495 -34.36 -28.66 35.00
C ASP A 495 -33.06 -27.82 35.06
N GLY A 496 -32.30 -27.72 33.96
CA GLY A 496 -30.99 -27.07 33.91
C GLY A 496 -31.05 -25.54 33.91
N TYR A 497 -30.30 -24.90 34.82
CA TYR A 497 -30.21 -23.43 34.86
C TYR A 497 -29.21 -22.88 33.84
N THR A 498 -29.63 -21.89 33.05
CA THR A 498 -28.74 -21.13 32.15
C THR A 498 -27.62 -20.45 32.93
N VAL A 499 -26.37 -20.71 32.55
CA VAL A 499 -25.18 -20.10 33.17
C VAL A 499 -24.66 -18.96 32.30
N ILE A 500 -24.60 -17.75 32.85
CA ILE A 500 -23.98 -16.61 32.15
C ILE A 500 -22.47 -16.81 32.09
N VAL A 501 -21.96 -17.17 30.91
CA VAL A 501 -20.53 -17.42 30.67
C VAL A 501 -19.79 -16.10 30.48
N GLN A 502 -20.38 -15.17 29.74
CA GLN A 502 -19.89 -13.80 29.63
C GLN A 502 -21.07 -12.81 29.57
N LYS A 503 -21.11 -11.89 30.54
CA LYS A 503 -22.10 -10.79 30.57
C LYS A 503 -22.01 -9.95 29.29
N SER A 504 -23.18 -9.50 28.81
CA SER A 504 -23.28 -8.67 27.60
C SER A 504 -22.45 -7.40 27.73
N ARG A 505 -21.58 -7.15 26.74
CA ARG A 505 -20.72 -5.95 26.65
C ARG A 505 -20.71 -5.40 25.23
N LYS A 506 -20.52 -4.08 25.08
CA LYS A 506 -20.22 -3.46 23.79
C LYS A 506 -18.84 -3.93 23.29
N VAL A 507 -18.75 -4.26 22.01
CA VAL A 507 -17.53 -4.65 21.30
C VAL A 507 -17.35 -3.71 20.11
N THR A 508 -16.24 -2.98 20.09
CA THR A 508 -15.90 -1.99 19.05
C THR A 508 -14.72 -2.44 18.20
N GLU A 509 -14.62 -1.93 16.97
CA GLU A 509 -13.49 -2.22 16.07
C GLU A 509 -12.20 -1.46 16.44
N SER A 510 -12.29 -0.47 17.33
CA SER A 510 -11.24 0.52 17.61
C SER A 510 -10.27 0.17 18.73
N SER A 511 -10.28 -1.08 19.22
CA SER A 511 -9.42 -1.57 20.31
C SER A 511 -8.49 -2.69 19.83
N ASP A 512 -7.61 -2.35 18.87
CA ASP A 512 -6.50 -3.09 18.22
C ASP A 512 -6.75 -4.50 17.65
N GLY A 513 -7.70 -5.26 18.17
CA GLY A 513 -7.92 -6.65 17.79
C GLY A 513 -8.92 -7.33 18.72
N SER A 514 -10.13 -6.79 18.85
CA SER A 514 -11.23 -7.41 19.62
C SER A 514 -11.80 -8.66 18.92
N VAL A 515 -10.93 -9.65 18.71
CA VAL A 515 -11.32 -11.04 18.50
C VAL A 515 -11.82 -11.56 19.85
N ILE A 516 -13.11 -11.82 19.90
CA ILE A 516 -13.85 -12.31 21.06
C ILE A 516 -13.44 -13.76 21.28
N CYS A 517 -12.45 -14.00 22.12
CA CYS A 517 -12.04 -15.34 22.55
C CYS A 517 -12.85 -15.77 23.77
N GLY A 518 -13.24 -17.04 23.84
CA GLY A 518 -13.91 -17.63 25.00
C GLY A 518 -13.55 -19.10 25.21
N LYS A 519 -13.55 -19.54 26.47
CA LYS A 519 -13.26 -20.91 26.90
C LYS A 519 -14.20 -21.25 28.07
N PHE A 520 -14.99 -22.30 27.95
CA PHE A 520 -15.97 -22.72 28.95
C PHE A 520 -15.99 -24.24 29.11
N LYS A 521 -15.97 -24.72 30.35
CA LYS A 521 -16.01 -26.15 30.66
C LYS A 521 -17.44 -26.58 30.98
N CYS A 522 -18.05 -27.34 30.07
CA CYS A 522 -19.35 -27.95 30.25
C CYS A 522 -19.21 -29.16 31.19
N GLY A 523 -20.00 -29.20 32.27
CA GLY A 523 -20.06 -30.36 33.16
C GLY A 523 -21.03 -31.45 32.69
N GLU A 524 -21.84 -31.13 31.68
CA GLU A 524 -22.97 -31.91 31.17
C GLU A 524 -23.24 -31.53 29.71
N ALA A 525 -24.12 -32.27 29.03
CA ALA A 525 -24.54 -31.96 27.67
C ALA A 525 -25.37 -30.66 27.60
N GLY A 526 -25.17 -29.85 26.56
CA GLY A 526 -25.78 -28.53 26.41
C GLY A 526 -25.25 -27.78 25.20
N LYS A 527 -25.37 -26.46 25.21
CA LYS A 527 -24.81 -25.56 24.19
C LYS A 527 -24.38 -24.23 24.78
N VAL A 528 -23.33 -23.64 24.23
CA VAL A 528 -22.99 -22.22 24.47
C VAL A 528 -23.66 -21.39 23.37
N VAL A 529 -24.57 -20.51 23.77
CA VAL A 529 -25.25 -19.55 22.89
C VAL A 529 -24.47 -18.24 22.92
N LEU A 530 -24.00 -17.79 21.76
CA LEU A 530 -23.36 -16.50 21.55
C LEU A 530 -24.40 -15.52 21.01
N THR A 531 -24.70 -14.45 21.76
CA THR A 531 -25.74 -13.48 21.38
C THR A 531 -25.11 -12.17 20.94
N PHE A 532 -25.36 -11.77 19.69
CA PHE A 532 -24.87 -10.54 19.08
C PHE A 532 -26.04 -9.58 18.77
N PHE A 533 -26.16 -8.48 19.52
CA PHE A 533 -27.18 -7.46 19.25
C PHE A 533 -26.61 -6.32 18.40
N ASN A 534 -27.13 -6.16 17.19
CA ASN A 534 -26.78 -5.08 16.29
C ASN A 534 -27.75 -3.89 16.42
N GLN A 535 -27.31 -2.84 17.11
CA GLN A 535 -28.08 -1.61 17.33
C GLN A 535 -28.05 -0.64 16.13
N THR A 536 -27.36 -0.95 15.02
CA THR A 536 -27.22 -0.02 13.89
C THR A 536 -28.06 -0.42 12.68
N SER A 537 -28.37 0.56 11.83
CA SER A 537 -29.14 0.40 10.58
C SER A 537 -28.40 -0.34 9.46
N LYS A 538 -27.15 -0.76 9.68
CA LYS A 538 -26.30 -1.44 8.69
C LYS A 538 -26.11 -2.90 9.10
N LYS A 539 -26.21 -3.82 8.12
CA LYS A 539 -25.86 -5.23 8.32
C LYS A 539 -24.37 -5.37 8.66
N LYS A 540 -24.04 -6.39 9.46
CA LYS A 540 -22.66 -6.72 9.85
C LYS A 540 -22.35 -8.17 9.50
N LYS A 541 -21.08 -8.53 9.43
CA LYS A 541 -20.65 -9.93 9.33
C LYS A 541 -20.05 -10.35 10.67
N VAL A 542 -20.39 -11.55 11.15
CA VAL A 542 -19.61 -12.25 12.18
C VAL A 542 -18.80 -13.37 11.51
N LEU A 543 -17.52 -13.44 11.84
CA LEU A 543 -16.61 -14.53 11.56
C LEU A 543 -16.46 -15.32 12.86
N TYR A 544 -16.60 -16.64 12.87
CA TYR A 544 -16.34 -17.42 14.08
C TYR A 544 -15.86 -18.84 13.79
N ARG A 545 -15.22 -19.45 14.78
CA ARG A 545 -14.86 -20.87 14.82
C ARG A 545 -14.79 -21.36 16.26
N PHE A 546 -15.00 -22.66 16.45
CA PHE A 546 -14.99 -23.29 17.76
C PHE A 546 -14.49 -24.74 17.69
N LYS A 547 -13.97 -25.23 18.82
CA LYS A 547 -13.53 -26.61 19.04
C LYS A 547 -13.99 -27.09 20.42
N SER A 548 -13.97 -28.41 20.62
CA SER A 548 -14.20 -29.06 21.92
C SER A 548 -12.96 -29.85 22.33
N GLU A 549 -12.56 -29.73 23.60
CA GLU A 549 -11.43 -30.42 24.25
C GLU A 549 -11.86 -31.24 25.47
#